data_AF-A0A1G9LQ43-F1
#
_entry.id   AF-A0A1G9LQ43-F1
#
_cell.length_a   1.000
_cell.length_b   1.000
_cell.length_c   1.000
_cell.angle_alpha   90.00
_cell.angle_beta   90.00
_cell.angle_gamma   90.00
#
_symmetry.space_group_name_H-M   'P 1'
#
loop_
_entity.id
_entity.type
_entity.pdbx_description
1 polymer ?
#
loop_
_entity_poly.entity_id
_entity_poly.type
_entity_poly.pdbx_seq_one_letter_code
_entity_poly.pdbx_strand_id
1 'polypeptide(L)'
;MKLLRLLVAGSLAVSASAALAQTAAADDHTATVSVLHGVPGATVDVYANGDELLKDFAPGTLTDPQQLPAGEYDLKVVAAGAGADGEAVIEANDVTVPAGANITVVAHLKADGTPVLTPFVNDTAASAEGARLTVRHVAAAPEVDVRAGGSPVVTALANPEEAKLDIAAGTVSADVVAAGTDTVVLGPADVTLTEGNNTIVYAWGSLDDENLALAVQTVGIGDHAGLPSTGVSDEPLPTAPLALAVGVVAVVAAVAGRVVLRSRVRA
;
A
#
# COMPACT_ATOMS: atom_id res chain seq x y z
N MET A 1 -9.38 17.25 -79.47
CA MET A 1 -8.44 16.54 -78.58
C MET A 1 -8.97 16.71 -77.15
N LYS A 2 -9.05 15.59 -76.42
CA LYS A 2 -10.02 15.29 -75.34
C LYS A 2 -9.88 16.18 -74.09
N LEU A 3 -11.00 16.75 -73.66
CA LEU A 3 -11.22 17.23 -72.29
C LEU A 3 -12.55 16.60 -71.82
N LEU A 4 -12.48 15.62 -70.92
CA LEU A 4 -13.65 15.08 -70.25
C LEU A 4 -13.41 15.07 -68.74
N ARG A 5 -14.29 15.76 -68.03
CA ARG A 5 -14.38 15.86 -66.57
C ARG A 5 -14.87 14.52 -66.01
N LEU A 6 -14.32 14.07 -64.88
CA LEU A 6 -14.98 13.10 -64.01
C LEU A 6 -14.82 13.53 -62.54
N LEU A 7 -15.96 13.84 -61.91
CA LEU A 7 -16.16 13.90 -60.46
C LEU A 7 -16.48 12.49 -59.96
N VAL A 8 -15.82 12.01 -58.90
CA VAL A 8 -16.33 10.99 -57.95
C VAL A 8 -15.63 11.27 -56.61
N ALA A 9 -16.29 12.00 -55.70
CA ALA A 9 -17.00 11.50 -54.52
C ALA A 9 -16.08 10.85 -53.46
N GLY A 10 -15.69 11.64 -52.48
CA GLY A 10 -14.96 11.20 -51.29
C GLY A 10 -15.86 10.43 -50.32
N SER A 11 -15.29 9.38 -49.74
CA SER A 11 -15.86 8.66 -48.60
C SER A 11 -14.80 8.66 -47.49
N LEU A 12 -15.09 9.39 -46.41
CA LEU A 12 -14.38 9.34 -45.14
C LEU A 12 -14.54 7.93 -44.56
N ALA A 13 -13.45 7.17 -44.46
CA ALA A 13 -13.41 5.97 -43.64
C ALA A 13 -13.28 6.40 -42.18
N VAL A 14 -14.35 6.24 -41.41
CA VAL A 14 -14.33 6.40 -39.94
C VAL A 14 -13.56 5.21 -39.36
N SER A 15 -12.38 5.50 -38.83
CA SER A 15 -11.57 4.57 -38.04
C SER A 15 -12.26 4.28 -36.70
N ALA A 16 -12.86 3.10 -36.59
CA ALA A 16 -13.32 2.55 -35.32
C ALA A 16 -12.15 1.83 -34.63
N SER A 17 -11.34 2.58 -33.88
CA SER A 17 -10.36 1.99 -32.97
C SER A 17 -11.10 1.47 -31.74
N ALA A 18 -11.40 0.17 -31.73
CA ALA A 18 -11.82 -0.53 -30.52
C ALA A 18 -10.65 -0.55 -29.54
N ALA A 19 -10.63 0.36 -28.57
CA ALA A 19 -9.75 0.27 -27.42
C ALA A 19 -10.22 -0.94 -26.58
N LEU A 20 -9.52 -2.05 -26.71
CA LEU A 20 -9.58 -3.14 -25.74
C LEU A 20 -9.07 -2.57 -24.40
N ALA A 21 -9.99 -2.28 -23.50
CA ALA A 21 -9.67 -2.13 -22.10
C ALA A 21 -9.16 -3.49 -21.61
N GLN A 22 -7.83 -3.66 -21.62
CA GLN A 22 -7.18 -4.76 -20.92
C GLN A 22 -7.43 -4.53 -19.43
N THR A 23 -8.42 -5.23 -18.90
CA THR A 23 -8.55 -5.43 -17.47
C THR A 23 -7.33 -6.24 -17.05
N ALA A 24 -6.39 -5.61 -16.35
CA ALA A 24 -5.30 -6.32 -15.70
C ALA A 24 -5.91 -7.20 -14.62
N ALA A 25 -6.15 -8.48 -14.93
CA ALA A 25 -6.40 -9.48 -13.91
C ALA A 25 -5.14 -9.59 -13.06
N ALA A 26 -5.29 -9.55 -11.74
CA ALA A 26 -4.22 -9.90 -10.82
C ALA A 26 -3.73 -11.31 -11.19
N ASP A 27 -2.43 -11.47 -11.35
CA ASP A 27 -1.83 -12.77 -11.64
C ASP A 27 -1.85 -13.60 -10.35
N ASP A 28 -2.91 -14.41 -10.19
CA ASP A 28 -3.19 -15.32 -9.05
C ASP A 28 -2.11 -16.42 -8.86
N HIS A 29 -0.93 -16.25 -9.46
CA HIS A 29 0.20 -17.16 -9.40
C HIS A 29 1.43 -16.55 -8.71
N THR A 30 1.38 -15.26 -8.33
CA THR A 30 2.50 -14.56 -7.70
C THR A 30 2.08 -13.87 -6.40
N ALA A 31 3.04 -13.66 -5.50
CA ALA A 31 2.95 -12.82 -4.33
C ALA A 31 3.84 -11.58 -4.52
N THR A 32 3.48 -10.49 -3.86
CA THR A 32 4.31 -9.30 -3.76
C THR A 32 5.12 -9.38 -2.47
N VAL A 33 6.45 -9.43 -2.57
CA VAL A 33 7.36 -9.62 -1.43
C VAL A 33 8.32 -8.45 -1.32
N SER A 34 8.45 -7.89 -0.12
CA SER A 34 9.54 -6.98 0.27
C SER A 34 10.38 -7.60 1.36
N VAL A 35 11.63 -7.17 1.49
CA VAL A 35 12.54 -7.62 2.56
C VAL A 35 13.07 -6.41 3.33
N LEU A 36 13.02 -6.46 4.66
CA LEU A 36 13.64 -5.47 5.55
C LEU A 36 14.80 -6.10 6.31
N HIS A 37 15.97 -5.45 6.29
CA HIS A 37 17.08 -5.79 7.17
C HIS A 37 17.08 -4.96 8.44
N GLY A 38 16.67 -5.56 9.55
CA GLY A 38 16.57 -4.95 10.88
C GLY A 38 17.59 -5.50 11.89
N VAL A 39 18.72 -6.05 11.45
CA VAL A 39 19.81 -6.53 12.33
C VAL A 39 20.99 -5.56 12.27
N PRO A 40 21.23 -4.74 13.30
CA PRO A 40 22.35 -3.79 13.33
C PRO A 40 23.72 -4.45 13.17
N GLY A 41 24.66 -3.74 12.53
CA GLY A 41 26.07 -4.13 12.48
C GLY A 41 26.41 -5.34 11.59
N ALA A 42 25.42 -5.94 10.91
CA ALA A 42 25.62 -7.11 10.06
C ALA A 42 25.22 -6.81 8.61
N THR A 43 26.16 -6.82 7.66
CA THR A 43 25.83 -6.87 6.23
C THR A 43 25.71 -8.34 5.81
N VAL A 44 24.67 -8.67 5.06
CA VAL A 44 24.33 -10.07 4.74
C VAL A 44 24.08 -10.28 3.25
N ASP A 45 24.28 -11.51 2.81
CA ASP A 45 23.74 -11.99 1.53
C ASP A 45 22.54 -12.88 1.82
N VAL A 46 21.48 -12.76 1.00
CA VAL A 46 20.25 -13.54 1.12
C VAL A 46 20.11 -14.45 -0.08
N TYR A 47 19.85 -15.72 0.19
CA TYR A 47 19.64 -16.76 -0.80
C TYR A 47 18.23 -17.32 -0.67
N ALA A 48 17.60 -17.63 -1.81
CA ALA A 48 16.33 -18.33 -1.88
C ALA A 48 16.50 -19.56 -2.76
N ASN A 49 16.20 -20.76 -2.24
CA ASN A 49 16.39 -22.04 -2.93
C ASN A 49 17.85 -22.26 -3.41
N GLY A 50 18.81 -21.66 -2.71
CA GLY A 50 20.24 -21.71 -3.06
C GLY A 50 20.71 -20.65 -4.07
N ASP A 51 19.80 -19.90 -4.70
CA ASP A 51 20.13 -18.82 -5.62
C ASP A 51 20.30 -17.49 -4.87
N GLU A 52 21.29 -16.67 -5.25
CA GLU A 52 21.54 -15.34 -4.66
C GLU A 52 20.37 -14.40 -4.99
N LEU A 53 19.66 -13.93 -3.95
CA LEU A 53 18.53 -13.03 -4.07
C LEU A 53 18.92 -11.58 -3.79
N LEU A 54 19.63 -11.34 -2.68
CA LEU A 54 20.13 -10.03 -2.28
C LEU A 54 21.60 -10.14 -1.90
N LYS A 55 22.39 -9.15 -2.35
CA LYS A 55 23.83 -9.07 -2.09
C LYS A 55 24.17 -7.82 -1.31
N ASP A 56 25.11 -7.94 -0.38
CA ASP A 56 25.62 -6.83 0.43
C ASP A 56 24.48 -6.04 1.10
N PHE A 57 23.45 -6.76 1.56
CA PHE A 57 22.21 -6.20 2.11
C PHE A 57 22.49 -5.59 3.49
N ALA A 58 22.37 -4.26 3.57
CA ALA A 58 22.83 -3.47 4.71
C ALA A 58 21.72 -3.22 5.74
N PRO A 59 22.04 -3.09 7.04
CA PRO A 59 21.01 -2.83 8.05
C PRO A 59 20.24 -1.53 7.76
N GLY A 60 18.94 -1.55 8.01
CA GLY A 60 18.01 -0.45 7.74
C GLY A 60 17.51 -0.37 6.30
N THR A 61 17.97 -1.24 5.40
CA THR A 61 17.46 -1.24 4.02
C THR A 61 16.19 -2.06 3.89
N LEU A 62 15.21 -1.47 3.21
CA LEU A 62 13.98 -2.11 2.77
C LEU A 62 14.02 -2.22 1.24
N THR A 63 13.76 -3.40 0.69
CA THR A 63 13.70 -3.58 -0.77
C THR A 63 12.43 -2.98 -1.35
N ASP A 64 12.49 -2.59 -2.62
CA ASP A 64 11.28 -2.42 -3.41
C ASP A 64 10.48 -3.73 -3.45
N PRO A 65 9.14 -3.68 -3.59
CA PRO A 65 8.33 -4.88 -3.73
C PRO A 65 8.68 -5.65 -5.01
N GLN A 66 8.85 -6.96 -4.89
CA GLN A 66 9.16 -7.87 -5.99
C GLN A 66 8.05 -8.90 -6.17
N GLN A 67 7.77 -9.27 -7.42
CA GLN A 67 6.84 -10.35 -7.72
C GLN A 67 7.58 -11.68 -7.61
N LEU A 68 7.11 -12.55 -6.71
CA LEU A 68 7.64 -13.88 -6.48
C LEU A 68 6.56 -14.91 -6.79
N PRO A 69 6.85 -15.99 -7.54
CA PRO A 69 5.89 -17.08 -7.71
C PRO A 69 5.40 -17.61 -6.36
N ALA A 70 4.14 -17.99 -6.29
CA ALA A 70 3.63 -18.69 -5.12
C ALA A 70 4.29 -20.07 -5.02
N GLY A 71 4.66 -20.48 -3.81
CA GLY A 71 5.38 -21.74 -3.60
C GLY A 71 6.05 -21.82 -2.24
N GLU A 72 6.87 -22.85 -2.05
CA GLU A 72 7.72 -23.00 -0.88
C GLU A 72 9.15 -22.55 -1.22
N TYR A 73 9.77 -21.87 -0.26
CA TYR A 73 11.11 -21.30 -0.42
C TYR A 73 11.99 -21.64 0.78
N ASP A 74 13.21 -22.06 0.49
CA ASP A 74 14.28 -22.17 1.47
C ASP A 74 15.07 -20.86 1.50
N LEU A 75 14.93 -20.12 2.59
CA LEU A 75 15.61 -18.85 2.81
C LEU A 75 16.85 -19.07 3.66
N LYS A 76 17.99 -18.58 3.17
CA LYS A 76 19.26 -18.62 3.86
C LYS A 76 19.88 -17.23 3.88
N VAL A 77 20.28 -16.78 5.06
CA VAL A 77 20.98 -15.52 5.27
C VAL A 77 22.38 -15.82 5.77
N VAL A 78 23.40 -15.34 5.07
CA VAL A 78 24.81 -15.55 5.41
C VAL A 78 25.52 -14.21 5.54
N ALA A 79 26.71 -14.21 6.16
CA ALA A 79 27.56 -13.03 6.16
C ALA A 79 27.94 -12.64 4.72
N ALA A 80 27.99 -11.33 4.42
CA ALA A 80 28.31 -10.83 3.09
C ALA A 80 29.64 -11.41 2.57
N GLY A 81 29.62 -11.93 1.34
CA GLY A 81 30.77 -12.53 0.67
C GLY A 81 31.08 -13.97 1.09
N ALA A 82 30.31 -14.58 2.00
CA ALA A 82 30.48 -15.99 2.39
C ALA A 82 30.04 -16.98 1.29
N GLY A 83 29.19 -16.54 0.37
CA GLY A 83 28.61 -17.37 -0.68
C GLY A 83 27.51 -18.31 -0.19
N ALA A 84 26.85 -19.01 -1.12
CA ALA A 84 25.72 -19.89 -0.81
C ALA A 84 26.07 -21.03 0.16
N ASP A 85 27.32 -21.50 0.15
CA ASP A 85 27.83 -22.55 1.04
C ASP A 85 28.32 -22.01 2.40
N GLY A 86 28.22 -20.69 2.62
CA GLY A 86 28.60 -20.05 3.88
C GLY A 86 27.79 -20.54 5.07
N GLU A 87 28.34 -20.36 6.27
CA GLU A 87 27.60 -20.61 7.52
C GLU A 87 26.40 -19.67 7.59
N ALA A 88 25.22 -20.22 7.83
CA ALA A 88 24.01 -19.43 7.94
C ALA A 88 23.94 -18.71 9.27
N VAL A 89 23.63 -17.42 9.20
CA VAL A 89 23.26 -16.60 10.34
C VAL A 89 21.79 -16.83 10.68
N ILE A 90 20.95 -16.98 9.66
CA ILE A 90 19.53 -17.33 9.80
C ILE A 90 19.15 -18.30 8.66
N GLU A 91 18.37 -19.33 9.00
CA GLU A 91 17.75 -20.23 8.01
C GLU A 91 16.26 -20.34 8.29
N ALA A 92 15.47 -20.37 7.23
CA ALA A 92 14.06 -20.69 7.27
C ALA A 92 13.75 -21.58 6.05
N ASN A 93 13.49 -22.86 6.30
CA ASN A 93 13.17 -23.83 5.25
C ASN A 93 11.65 -23.94 5.09
N ASP A 94 11.22 -24.33 3.89
CA ASP A 94 9.81 -24.56 3.55
C ASP A 94 8.89 -23.35 3.83
N VAL A 95 9.39 -22.13 3.62
CA VAL A 95 8.60 -20.91 3.81
C VAL A 95 7.53 -20.82 2.73
N THR A 96 6.28 -20.98 3.11
CA THR A 96 5.15 -20.86 2.18
C THR A 96 4.89 -19.40 1.80
N VAL A 97 4.94 -19.13 0.50
CA VAL A 97 4.54 -17.86 -0.13
C VAL A 97 3.20 -18.07 -0.83
N PRO A 98 2.08 -17.64 -0.23
CA PRO A 98 0.75 -17.78 -0.82
C PRO A 98 0.54 -16.83 -2.00
N ALA A 99 -0.16 -17.31 -3.03
CA ALA A 99 -0.53 -16.49 -4.17
C ALA A 99 -1.40 -15.29 -3.77
N GLY A 100 -1.20 -14.15 -4.43
CA GLY A 100 -1.92 -12.91 -4.20
C GLY A 100 -1.58 -12.20 -2.88
N ALA A 101 -0.68 -12.77 -2.06
CA ALA A 101 -0.30 -12.15 -0.80
C ALA A 101 0.64 -10.97 -1.02
N ASN A 102 0.51 -9.95 -0.16
CA ASN A 102 1.49 -8.89 -0.03
C ASN A 102 2.22 -9.13 1.29
N ILE A 103 3.53 -9.41 1.24
CA ILE A 103 4.32 -9.88 2.37
C ILE A 103 5.55 -9.00 2.53
N THR A 104 5.93 -8.73 3.78
CA THR A 104 7.27 -8.23 4.09
C THR A 104 7.97 -9.21 5.01
N VAL A 105 9.11 -9.75 4.55
CA VAL A 105 9.98 -10.60 5.35
C VAL A 105 10.98 -9.71 6.06
N VAL A 106 11.01 -9.77 7.39
CA VAL A 106 11.90 -8.94 8.19
C VAL A 106 12.95 -9.82 8.82
N ALA A 107 14.23 -9.56 8.51
CA ALA A 107 15.35 -10.07 9.30
C ALA A 107 15.53 -9.14 10.50
N HIS A 108 15.33 -9.60 11.73
CA HIS A 108 15.41 -8.74 12.91
C HIS A 108 15.93 -9.47 14.14
N LEU A 109 16.07 -8.75 15.24
CA LEU A 109 16.41 -9.33 16.53
C LEU A 109 15.13 -9.66 17.31
N LYS A 110 15.09 -10.85 17.94
CA LYS A 110 14.11 -11.16 18.99
C LYS A 110 14.36 -10.28 20.22
N ALA A 111 13.43 -10.28 21.17
CA ALA A 111 13.59 -9.58 22.44
C ALA A 111 14.89 -9.93 23.20
N ASP A 112 15.44 -11.13 23.00
CA ASP A 112 16.70 -11.59 23.60
C ASP A 112 17.96 -11.27 22.77
N GLY A 113 17.82 -10.53 21.66
CA GLY A 113 18.93 -10.18 20.77
C GLY A 113 19.30 -11.26 19.75
N THR A 114 18.59 -12.40 19.69
CA THR A 114 18.87 -13.44 18.69
C THR A 114 18.31 -13.05 17.31
N PRO A 115 19.10 -13.12 16.22
CA PRO A 115 18.59 -12.89 14.87
C PRO A 115 17.51 -13.89 14.43
N VAL A 116 16.50 -13.43 13.71
CA VAL A 116 15.38 -14.23 13.20
C VAL A 116 14.80 -13.63 11.92
N LEU A 117 14.16 -14.46 11.09
CA LEU A 117 13.33 -14.03 9.97
C LEU A 117 11.85 -14.18 10.35
N THR A 118 11.09 -13.09 10.22
CA THR A 118 9.64 -13.10 10.49
C THR A 118 8.90 -12.56 9.26
N PRO A 119 8.01 -13.37 8.63
CA PRO A 119 7.14 -12.89 7.57
C PRO A 119 5.93 -12.18 8.16
N PHE A 120 5.58 -11.02 7.59
CA PHE A 120 4.36 -10.31 7.89
C PHE A 120 3.49 -10.16 6.66
N VAL A 121 2.21 -10.55 6.76
CA VAL A 121 1.23 -10.28 5.70
C VAL A 121 0.75 -8.84 5.83
N ASN A 122 1.02 -8.05 4.80
CA ASN A 122 0.60 -6.67 4.72
C ASN A 122 -0.90 -6.60 4.43
N ASP A 123 -1.59 -5.80 5.22
CA ASP A 123 -3.02 -5.60 5.05
C ASP A 123 -3.29 -4.63 3.90
N THR A 124 -3.84 -5.16 2.82
CA THR A 124 -4.20 -4.44 1.59
C THR A 124 -5.70 -4.11 1.52
N ALA A 125 -6.47 -4.44 2.55
CA ALA A 125 -7.90 -4.11 2.59
C ALA A 125 -8.10 -2.60 2.77
N ALA A 126 -9.19 -2.08 2.19
CA ALA A 126 -9.57 -0.68 2.33
C ALA A 126 -9.68 -0.27 3.81
N SER A 127 -9.22 0.95 4.13
CA SER A 127 -9.37 1.56 5.45
C SER A 127 -10.74 2.20 5.59
N ALA A 128 -11.30 2.15 6.80
CA ALA A 128 -12.54 2.86 7.13
C ALA A 128 -12.38 4.39 7.13
N GLU A 129 -11.18 4.89 7.40
CA GLU A 129 -10.86 6.32 7.57
C GLU A 129 -10.01 6.89 6.42
N GLY A 130 -9.82 6.10 5.35
CA GLY A 130 -9.08 6.50 4.15
C GLY A 130 -7.57 6.21 4.18
N ALA A 131 -6.92 6.14 5.35
CA ALA A 131 -5.53 5.68 5.49
C ALA A 131 -5.41 4.65 6.63
N ARG A 132 -4.32 3.88 6.62
CA ARG A 132 -3.99 2.93 7.68
C ARG A 132 -2.56 3.15 8.17
N LEU A 133 -2.37 3.06 9.48
CA LEU A 133 -1.06 2.93 10.11
C LEU A 133 -0.92 1.52 10.67
N THR A 134 0.14 0.82 10.28
CA THR A 134 0.57 -0.42 10.93
C THR A 134 1.87 -0.16 11.66
N VAL A 135 1.95 -0.49 12.94
CA VAL A 135 3.19 -0.41 13.72
C VAL A 135 3.66 -1.82 14.01
N ARG A 136 4.91 -2.13 13.66
CA ARG A 136 5.56 -3.43 13.89
C ARG A 136 6.70 -3.26 14.87
N HIS A 137 6.63 -3.95 16.00
CA HIS A 137 7.74 -3.98 16.94
C HIS A 137 8.64 -5.18 16.63
N VAL A 138 9.80 -4.92 16.03
CA VAL A 138 10.78 -5.94 15.61
C VAL A 138 12.17 -5.67 16.19
N ALA A 139 12.25 -4.91 17.28
CA ALA A 139 13.50 -4.57 17.95
C ALA A 139 13.74 -5.45 19.19
N ALA A 140 14.99 -5.75 19.50
CA ALA A 140 15.38 -6.36 20.76
C ALA A 140 15.12 -5.37 21.91
N ALA A 141 13.89 -5.40 22.42
CA ALA A 141 13.43 -4.58 23.52
C ALA A 141 12.25 -5.30 24.22
N PRO A 142 11.94 -4.92 25.47
CA PRO A 142 10.68 -5.28 26.13
C PRO A 142 9.46 -4.67 25.42
N GLU A 143 8.27 -5.01 25.89
CA GLU A 143 7.01 -4.40 25.42
C GLU A 143 7.06 -2.87 25.46
N VAL A 144 6.42 -2.26 24.46
CA VAL A 144 6.38 -0.80 24.30
C VAL A 144 4.95 -0.27 24.17
N ASP A 145 4.76 0.98 24.57
CA ASP A 145 3.56 1.73 24.23
C ASP A 145 3.90 2.73 23.10
N VAL A 146 3.02 2.82 22.11
CA VAL A 146 3.12 3.82 21.03
C VAL A 146 2.17 4.96 21.37
N ARG A 147 2.69 6.19 21.38
CA ARG A 147 1.90 7.38 21.63
C ARG A 147 1.79 8.24 20.38
N ALA A 148 0.64 8.85 20.19
CA ALA A 148 0.41 9.88 19.19
C ALA A 148 -0.02 11.17 19.90
N GLY A 149 0.64 12.29 19.60
CA GLY A 149 0.38 13.55 20.30
C GLY A 149 0.55 13.46 21.83
N GLY A 150 1.42 12.57 22.30
CA GLY A 150 1.69 12.32 23.72
C GLY A 150 0.69 11.42 24.45
N SER A 151 -0.34 10.91 23.79
CA SER A 151 -1.31 9.95 24.38
C SER A 151 -1.08 8.53 23.84
N PRO A 152 -1.08 7.48 24.69
CA PRO A 152 -0.99 6.10 24.22
C PRO A 152 -2.12 5.73 23.28
N VAL A 153 -1.77 5.20 22.10
CA VAL A 153 -2.71 4.70 21.08
C VAL A 153 -2.57 3.20 20.85
N VAL A 154 -1.39 2.63 21.16
CA VAL A 154 -1.15 1.19 21.25
C VAL A 154 -0.42 0.95 22.56
N THR A 155 -0.84 -0.06 23.32
CA THR A 155 -0.23 -0.40 24.61
C THR A 155 0.28 -1.82 24.62
N ALA A 156 1.40 -2.05 25.30
CA ALA A 156 2.02 -3.37 25.49
C ALA A 156 2.24 -4.13 24.17
N LEU A 157 2.72 -3.44 23.12
CA LEU A 157 3.08 -4.08 21.87
C LEU A 157 4.38 -4.86 22.09
N ALA A 158 4.32 -6.19 21.97
CA ALA A 158 5.46 -7.08 22.14
C ALA A 158 6.22 -7.31 20.83
N ASN A 159 7.48 -7.76 20.88
CA ASN A 159 8.20 -8.25 19.70
C ASN A 159 7.83 -9.73 19.45
N PRO A 160 7.47 -10.16 18.22
CA PRO A 160 7.45 -9.42 16.95
C PRO A 160 6.03 -8.96 16.52
N GLU A 161 5.18 -8.53 17.43
CA GLU A 161 3.77 -8.24 17.15
C GLU A 161 3.55 -6.93 16.38
N GLU A 162 2.36 -6.80 15.80
CA GLU A 162 1.93 -5.60 15.09
C GLU A 162 0.58 -5.07 15.59
N ALA A 163 0.39 -3.76 15.47
CA ALA A 163 -0.89 -3.08 15.71
C ALA A 163 -1.30 -2.28 14.48
N LYS A 164 -2.61 -2.23 14.20
CA LYS A 164 -3.19 -1.53 13.05
C LYS A 164 -4.20 -0.49 13.51
N LEU A 165 -4.15 0.69 12.91
CA LEU A 165 -5.06 1.80 13.18
C LEU A 165 -5.57 2.36 11.85
N ASP A 166 -6.88 2.35 11.65
CA ASP A 166 -7.52 3.09 10.58
C ASP A 166 -7.68 4.54 11.04
N ILE A 167 -7.09 5.47 10.29
CA ILE A 167 -6.98 6.88 10.65
C ILE A 167 -7.06 7.75 9.40
N ALA A 168 -7.50 9.00 9.56
CA ALA A 168 -7.52 9.97 8.47
C ALA A 168 -6.09 10.27 7.97
N ALA A 169 -5.98 10.56 6.67
CA ALA A 169 -4.72 11.01 6.07
C ALA A 169 -4.24 12.32 6.73
N GLY A 170 -2.92 12.47 6.84
CA GLY A 170 -2.27 13.60 7.52
C GLY A 170 -0.95 13.19 8.15
N THR A 171 -0.30 14.13 8.84
CA THR A 171 0.94 13.86 9.57
C THR A 171 0.65 13.70 11.05
N VAL A 172 1.11 12.60 11.65
CA VAL A 172 1.00 12.31 13.08
C VAL A 172 2.40 12.31 13.68
N SER A 173 2.60 13.09 14.73
CA SER A 173 3.83 13.02 15.53
C SER A 173 3.67 11.92 16.59
N ALA A 174 4.53 10.90 16.51
CA ALA A 174 4.46 9.72 17.36
C ALA A 174 5.80 9.45 18.06
N ASP A 175 5.73 8.90 19.26
CA ASP A 175 6.88 8.37 19.98
C ASP A 175 6.56 6.98 20.55
N VAL A 176 7.62 6.29 20.96
CA VAL A 176 7.54 4.97 21.58
C VAL A 176 8.16 5.07 22.97
N VAL A 177 7.44 4.58 23.97
CA VAL A 177 7.89 4.52 25.36
C VAL A 177 7.97 3.08 25.85
N ALA A 178 8.80 2.83 26.85
CA ALA A 178 8.76 1.56 27.56
C ALA A 178 7.38 1.36 28.21
N ALA A 179 6.77 0.18 28.03
CA ALA A 179 5.38 -0.07 28.39
C ALA A 179 5.07 0.28 29.86
N GLY A 180 3.98 1.00 30.08
CA GLY A 180 3.52 1.42 31.41
C GLY A 180 4.37 2.52 32.06
N THR A 181 5.26 3.17 31.31
CA THR A 181 6.13 4.26 31.79
C THR A 181 6.07 5.49 30.87
N ASP A 182 6.74 6.57 31.27
CA ASP A 182 6.93 7.77 30.44
C ASP A 182 8.32 7.83 29.77
N THR A 183 9.12 6.76 29.88
CA THR A 183 10.48 6.71 29.34
C THR A 183 10.44 6.51 27.83
N VAL A 184 10.75 7.57 27.08
CA VAL A 184 10.86 7.55 25.62
C VAL A 184 12.09 6.74 25.20
N VAL A 185 11.86 5.75 24.34
CA VAL A 185 12.92 4.89 23.77
C VAL A 185 13.12 5.12 22.28
N LEU A 186 12.12 5.67 21.58
CA LEU A 186 12.22 5.99 20.15
C LEU A 186 11.33 7.19 19.81
N GLY A 187 11.85 8.12 19.00
CA GLY A 187 11.13 9.32 18.59
C GLY A 187 11.30 10.54 19.53
N PRO A 188 10.49 11.59 19.36
CA PRO A 188 9.35 11.66 18.44
C PRO A 188 9.77 11.63 16.97
N ALA A 189 8.91 11.05 16.13
CA ALA A 189 9.04 11.01 14.68
C ALA A 189 7.71 11.41 14.03
N ASP A 190 7.80 12.20 12.97
CA ASP A 190 6.63 12.58 12.18
C ASP A 190 6.35 11.50 11.12
N VAL A 191 5.16 10.90 11.19
CA VAL A 191 4.68 9.87 10.27
C VAL A 191 3.64 10.48 9.36
N THR A 192 3.94 10.54 8.06
CA THR A 192 3.01 11.03 7.03
C THR A 192 2.16 9.89 6.52
N LEU A 193 0.84 10.04 6.65
CA LEU A 193 -0.18 9.07 6.25
C LEU A 193 -0.89 9.61 5.02
N THR A 194 -0.87 8.82 3.94
CA THR A 194 -1.50 9.19 2.67
C THR A 194 -2.77 8.36 2.49
N GLU A 195 -3.84 8.99 2.00
CA GLU A 195 -5.08 8.31 1.64
C GLU A 195 -4.81 7.18 0.62
N GLY A 196 -5.55 6.08 0.72
CA GLY A 196 -5.36 4.89 -0.11
C GLY A 196 -4.11 4.08 0.22
N ASN A 197 -3.43 4.35 1.34
CA ASN A 197 -2.25 3.61 1.75
C ASN A 197 -2.30 3.09 3.18
N ASN A 198 -1.65 1.94 3.39
CA ASN A 198 -1.17 1.44 4.66
C ASN A 198 0.29 1.83 4.82
N THR A 199 0.55 2.76 5.74
CA THR A 199 1.90 3.15 6.17
C THR A 199 2.33 2.21 7.27
N ILE A 200 3.37 1.41 7.01
CA ILE A 200 3.89 0.41 7.95
C ILE A 200 5.20 0.95 8.53
N VAL A 201 5.21 1.17 9.84
CA VAL A 201 6.37 1.65 10.59
C VAL A 201 6.98 0.49 11.37
N TYR A 202 8.27 0.27 11.19
CA TYR A 202 9.03 -0.79 11.85
C TYR A 202 9.97 -0.17 12.88
N ALA A 203 9.82 -0.54 14.14
CA ALA A 203 10.83 -0.27 15.17
C ALA A 203 11.78 -1.47 15.22
N TRP A 204 13.05 -1.26 14.84
CA TRP A 204 14.07 -2.30 14.74
C TRP A 204 15.36 -1.89 15.47
N GLY A 205 16.29 -2.84 15.64
CA GLY A 205 17.54 -2.65 16.39
C GLY A 205 17.49 -3.26 17.78
N SER A 206 18.27 -2.72 18.70
CA SER A 206 18.44 -3.17 20.08
C SER A 206 18.38 -1.98 21.03
N LEU A 207 17.57 -2.11 22.08
CA LEU A 207 17.48 -1.12 23.15
C LEU A 207 18.77 -1.11 23.98
N ASP A 208 19.28 -2.29 24.33
CA ASP A 208 20.47 -2.46 25.17
C ASP A 208 21.75 -1.95 24.49
N ASP A 209 21.82 -2.09 23.16
CA ASP A 209 22.96 -1.60 22.36
C ASP A 209 22.76 -0.17 21.83
N GLU A 210 21.71 0.52 22.28
CA GLU A 210 21.41 1.93 21.96
C GLU A 210 21.37 2.24 20.44
N ASN A 211 20.85 1.31 19.64
CA ASN A 211 20.83 1.43 18.17
C ASN A 211 19.44 1.27 17.56
N LEU A 212 18.39 1.52 18.35
CA LEU A 212 17.00 1.54 17.88
C LEU A 212 16.83 2.53 16.72
N ALA A 213 16.11 2.09 15.70
CA ALA A 213 15.85 2.87 14.50
C ALA A 213 14.46 2.57 13.92
N LEU A 214 14.03 3.42 12.99
CA LEU A 214 12.77 3.30 12.26
C LEU A 214 13.02 2.96 10.79
N ALA A 215 12.19 2.09 10.24
CA ALA A 215 11.99 1.96 8.80
C ALA A 215 10.51 2.20 8.48
N VAL A 216 10.23 2.73 7.29
CA VAL A 216 8.86 3.04 6.86
C VAL A 216 8.63 2.44 5.48
N GLN A 217 7.52 1.74 5.32
CA GLN A 217 7.03 1.19 4.08
C GLN A 217 5.63 1.71 3.78
N THR A 218 5.33 1.94 2.51
CA THR A 218 3.99 2.31 2.06
C THR A 218 3.45 1.18 1.18
N VAL A 219 2.28 0.65 1.54
CA VAL A 219 1.57 -0.38 0.78
C VAL A 219 0.23 0.19 0.36
N GLY A 220 -0.10 0.12 -0.92
CA GLY A 220 -1.42 0.51 -1.41
C GLY A 220 -2.51 -0.38 -0.83
N ILE A 221 -3.62 0.23 -0.40
CA ILE A 221 -4.81 -0.49 0.07
C ILE A 221 -5.96 -0.29 -0.92
N GLY A 222 -6.91 -1.22 -0.92
CA GLY A 222 -8.08 -1.14 -1.79
C GLY A 222 -8.85 0.18 -1.66
N ASP A 223 -9.48 0.59 -2.75
CA ASP A 223 -10.31 1.80 -2.77
C ASP A 223 -11.45 1.70 -1.74
N HIS A 224 -11.70 2.79 -1.02
CA HIS A 224 -12.89 2.89 -0.19
C HIS A 224 -14.13 2.92 -1.10
N ALA A 225 -14.80 1.78 -1.27
CA ALA A 225 -16.07 1.68 -1.98
C ALA A 225 -17.16 2.45 -1.21
N GLY A 226 -17.22 3.78 -1.35
CA GLY A 226 -18.21 4.56 -0.61
C GLY A 226 -18.25 6.08 -0.80
N LEU A 227 -17.16 6.75 -1.17
CA LEU A 227 -17.19 8.20 -1.37
C LEU A 227 -16.59 8.55 -2.74
N PRO A 228 -17.32 9.25 -3.63
CA PRO A 228 -16.70 9.80 -4.81
C PRO A 228 -15.63 10.80 -4.35
N SER A 229 -14.36 10.44 -4.56
CA SER A 229 -13.31 11.44 -4.66
C SER A 229 -13.68 12.32 -5.85
N THR A 230 -14.34 13.45 -5.59
CA THR A 230 -14.41 14.53 -6.57
C THR A 230 -13.03 15.15 -6.59
N GLY A 231 -12.10 14.47 -7.27
CA GLY A 231 -10.83 15.03 -7.68
C GLY A 231 -11.11 16.23 -8.57
N VAL A 232 -11.24 17.39 -7.96
CA VAL A 232 -11.14 18.66 -8.67
C VAL A 232 -9.65 18.89 -8.81
N SER A 233 -9.09 18.40 -9.91
CA SER A 233 -7.83 18.90 -10.42
C SER A 233 -8.01 20.40 -10.66
N ASP A 234 -7.26 21.20 -9.91
CA ASP A 234 -7.18 22.65 -10.07
C ASP A 234 -6.40 22.96 -11.35
N GLU A 235 -7.02 22.70 -12.50
CA GLU A 235 -6.52 23.16 -13.80
C GLU A 235 -6.89 24.65 -13.92
N PRO A 236 -5.92 25.57 -14.09
CA PRO A 236 -6.22 26.98 -14.31
C PRO A 236 -6.99 27.13 -15.62
N LEU A 237 -8.24 27.61 -15.52
CA LEU A 237 -9.11 27.84 -16.67
C LEU A 237 -8.41 28.75 -17.71
N PRO A 238 -8.31 28.35 -18.99
CA PRO A 238 -7.92 29.28 -20.04
C PRO A 238 -9.02 30.33 -20.20
N THR A 239 -8.67 31.60 -20.03
CA THR A 239 -9.58 32.72 -20.26
C THR A 239 -9.95 32.81 -21.74
N ALA A 240 -11.09 32.23 -22.11
CA ALA A 240 -11.77 32.49 -23.38
C ALA A 240 -13.26 32.75 -23.10
N PRO A 241 -13.88 33.77 -23.74
CA PRO A 241 -15.21 34.24 -23.36
C PRO A 241 -16.28 33.24 -23.79
N LEU A 242 -17.04 32.71 -22.81
CA LEU A 242 -18.23 31.89 -23.08
C LEU A 242 -19.40 32.77 -23.52
N ALA A 243 -19.88 32.49 -24.74
CA ALA A 243 -21.20 32.85 -25.20
C ALA A 243 -22.26 31.95 -24.51
N LEU A 244 -23.36 32.59 -24.11
CA LEU A 244 -24.56 32.00 -23.50
C LEU A 244 -25.19 30.87 -24.33
N ALA A 245 -25.61 29.80 -23.66
CA ALA A 245 -26.80 29.05 -24.05
C ALA A 245 -27.48 28.39 -22.83
N VAL A 246 -28.77 28.66 -22.71
CA VAL A 246 -29.73 28.36 -21.65
C VAL A 246 -30.23 26.91 -21.74
N GLY A 247 -30.57 26.28 -20.61
CA GLY A 247 -31.17 24.94 -20.60
C GLY A 247 -31.83 24.47 -19.29
N VAL A 248 -32.79 25.26 -18.77
CA VAL A 248 -34.01 24.89 -18.01
C VAL A 248 -34.01 23.73 -17.00
N VAL A 249 -34.31 24.10 -15.74
CA VAL A 249 -34.82 23.27 -14.63
C VAL A 249 -36.30 22.95 -14.82
N ALA A 250 -36.73 21.69 -14.60
CA ALA A 250 -38.01 21.35 -13.94
C ALA A 250 -38.19 19.82 -13.77
N VAL A 251 -38.18 19.34 -12.52
CA VAL A 251 -38.88 18.10 -12.13
C VAL A 251 -39.98 18.51 -11.17
N VAL A 252 -41.23 18.42 -11.62
CA VAL A 252 -42.44 18.65 -10.81
C VAL A 252 -43.11 17.30 -10.55
N ALA A 253 -43.40 17.06 -9.28
CA ALA A 253 -44.12 15.90 -8.78
C ALA A 253 -45.65 15.99 -9.04
N ALA A 254 -46.28 14.81 -8.93
CA ALA A 254 -47.57 14.57 -8.29
C ALA A 254 -48.86 14.43 -9.15
N VAL A 255 -49.46 13.25 -8.98
CA VAL A 255 -50.89 12.96 -8.66
C VAL A 255 -51.90 12.69 -9.79
N ALA A 256 -52.38 11.44 -9.71
CA ALA A 256 -53.70 10.85 -9.98
C ALA A 256 -54.86 11.68 -10.56
N GLY A 257 -55.68 11.00 -11.39
CA GLY A 257 -57.09 11.33 -11.56
C GLY A 257 -57.72 10.84 -12.87
N ARG A 258 -58.43 9.70 -12.81
CA ARG A 258 -59.43 9.28 -13.80
C ARG A 258 -60.62 10.26 -13.85
N VAL A 259 -61.44 10.12 -14.91
CA VAL A 259 -62.89 10.47 -15.07
C VAL A 259 -63.06 11.39 -16.31
N VAL A 260 -63.41 10.87 -17.50
CA VAL A 260 -64.71 10.38 -18.02
C VAL A 260 -65.52 11.47 -18.72
N LEU A 261 -65.86 11.19 -20.00
CA LEU A 261 -66.98 11.67 -20.84
C LEU A 261 -67.12 13.20 -21.05
N ARG A 262 -67.66 13.72 -22.14
CA ARG A 262 -68.72 13.21 -23.00
C ARG A 262 -68.69 13.95 -24.34
N SER A 263 -68.94 13.21 -25.39
CA SER A 263 -69.11 13.62 -26.77
C SER A 263 -70.31 14.55 -27.01
N ARG A 264 -70.12 15.48 -27.97
CA ARG A 264 -71.08 16.00 -28.98
C ARG A 264 -72.30 16.74 -28.40
N VAL A 265 -72.70 17.90 -28.94
CA VAL A 265 -73.33 18.09 -30.27
C VAL A 265 -73.28 19.59 -30.62
N ARG A 266 -72.93 19.92 -31.86
CA ARG A 266 -73.40 21.14 -32.55
C ARG A 266 -74.65 20.76 -33.35
N ALA A 267 -75.69 21.59 -33.26
CA ALA A 267 -76.59 21.83 -34.38
C ALA A 267 -75.92 22.87 -35.31
#